data_AF-A0A9P8Y2S7-F1
#
_entry.id   AF-A0A9P8Y2S7-F1
#
_cell.length_a   1.000
_cell.length_b   1.000
_cell.length_c   1.000
_cell.angle_alpha   90.00
_cell.angle_beta   90.00
_cell.angle_gamma   90.00
#
_symmetry.space_group_name_H-M   'P 1'
#
loop_
_entity.id
_entity.type
_entity.pdbx_description
1 polymer ?
#
loop_
_entity_poly.entity_id
_entity_poly.type
_entity_poly.pdbx_seq_one_letter_code
_entity_poly.pdbx_strand_id
1 'polypeptide(L)'
;MAGNDTTMSPAPASVTSTTSQFIPAPLRPSHIHHPTRSVFLAGSTSSSLPGPSSDWRASLASSLANYQVTIFDPARPDWDASWRESADFAPWKEQVQWELDMQEAAAAVVVWFARDTKAPVSLLELGLVARQRAAGDGEGARRSKAVVVCEEGFWKEGNVRMVCERFGVEVVDGVGELVGCLKERFGLV
;
A
#
# COMPACT_ATOMS: atom_id res chain seq x y z
N MET A 1 -35.42 -1.58 -53.02
CA MET A 1 -35.24 -2.64 -51.99
C MET A 1 -33.82 -3.16 -52.16
N ALA A 2 -32.88 -3.12 -51.22
CA ALA A 2 -32.89 -2.73 -49.82
C ALA A 2 -31.52 -2.08 -49.50
N GLY A 3 -31.51 -1.05 -48.66
CA GLY A 3 -30.28 -0.47 -48.11
C GLY A 3 -29.77 -1.34 -46.96
N ASN A 4 -28.48 -1.64 -46.97
CA ASN A 4 -27.81 -2.32 -45.86
C ASN A 4 -27.41 -1.28 -44.82
N ASP A 5 -28.26 -1.10 -43.81
CA ASP A 5 -27.98 -0.25 -42.66
C ASP A 5 -27.20 -1.07 -41.63
N THR A 6 -25.87 -0.96 -41.66
CA THR A 6 -25.01 -1.61 -40.67
C THR A 6 -24.91 -0.69 -39.46
N THR A 7 -25.79 -0.92 -38.49
CA THR A 7 -25.71 -0.30 -37.17
C THR A 7 -24.44 -0.76 -36.46
N MET A 8 -23.42 0.11 -36.43
CA MET A 8 -22.29 -0.05 -35.51
C MET A 8 -22.82 0.13 -34.08
N SER A 9 -22.72 -0.93 -33.29
CA SER A 9 -22.97 -0.88 -31.86
C SER A 9 -21.92 0.03 -31.19
N PRO A 10 -22.29 0.95 -30.30
CA PRO A 10 -21.31 1.78 -29.61
C PRO A 10 -20.43 0.90 -28.71
N ALA A 11 -19.12 1.13 -28.76
CA ALA A 11 -18.20 0.54 -27.79
C ALA A 11 -18.66 0.89 -26.37
N PRO A 12 -18.58 -0.04 -25.40
CA PRO A 12 -19.00 0.25 -24.04
C PRO A 12 -18.18 1.44 -23.52
N ALA A 13 -18.87 2.48 -23.07
CA ALA A 13 -18.24 3.61 -22.42
C ALA A 13 -17.39 3.07 -21.25
N SER A 14 -16.09 3.37 -21.26
CA SER A 14 -15.22 3.09 -20.12
C SER A 14 -15.80 3.80 -18.92
N VAL A 15 -16.42 3.03 -18.01
CA VAL A 15 -16.87 3.54 -16.71
C VAL A 15 -15.59 3.92 -15.96
N THR A 16 -15.21 5.19 -16.04
CA THR A 16 -14.14 5.73 -15.21
C THR A 16 -14.65 5.71 -13.78
N SER A 17 -14.31 4.66 -13.03
CA SER A 17 -14.54 4.61 -11.60
C SER A 17 -13.96 5.88 -10.98
N THR A 18 -14.78 6.66 -10.30
CA THR A 18 -14.34 7.86 -9.56
C THR A 18 -13.92 7.52 -8.13
N THR A 19 -14.15 6.28 -7.69
CA THR A 19 -13.91 5.81 -6.33
C THR A 19 -12.68 4.91 -6.24
N SER A 20 -12.13 4.81 -5.04
CA SER A 20 -10.97 3.96 -4.75
C SER A 20 -11.28 2.48 -4.95
N GLN A 21 -10.26 1.70 -5.29
CA GLN A 21 -10.31 0.24 -5.27
C GLN A 21 -9.62 -0.26 -4.00
N PHE A 22 -10.30 -1.06 -3.17
CA PHE A 22 -9.73 -1.67 -1.97
C PHE A 22 -9.53 -3.17 -2.20
N ILE A 23 -8.31 -3.67 -1.97
CA ILE A 23 -7.91 -5.06 -2.23
C ILE A 23 -7.29 -5.62 -0.95
N PRO A 24 -8.06 -6.32 -0.11
CA PRO A 24 -7.55 -6.96 1.11
C PRO A 24 -6.89 -8.30 0.81
N ALA A 25 -5.92 -8.71 1.61
CA ALA A 25 -5.37 -10.06 1.54
C ALA A 25 -6.45 -11.12 1.87
N PRO A 26 -6.44 -12.28 1.18
CA PRO A 26 -5.55 -12.68 0.09
C PRO A 26 -6.12 -12.43 -1.32
N LEU A 27 -7.06 -11.50 -1.50
CA LEU A 27 -7.73 -11.28 -2.78
C LEU A 27 -6.71 -10.93 -3.88
N ARG A 28 -6.67 -11.76 -4.92
CA ARG A 28 -5.85 -11.51 -6.12
C ARG A 28 -6.71 -10.75 -7.15
N PRO A 29 -6.42 -9.46 -7.44
CA PRO A 29 -7.20 -8.72 -8.42
C PRO A 29 -6.91 -9.25 -9.84
N SER A 30 -7.96 -9.38 -10.66
CA SER A 30 -7.78 -9.61 -12.11
C SER A 30 -7.30 -8.34 -12.83
N HIS A 31 -7.61 -7.16 -12.28
CA HIS A 31 -7.18 -5.87 -12.79
C HIS A 31 -6.97 -4.86 -11.65
N ILE A 32 -5.84 -4.16 -11.68
CA ILE A 32 -5.57 -3.00 -10.81
C ILE A 32 -6.14 -1.78 -11.52
N HIS A 33 -7.17 -1.15 -10.96
CA HIS A 33 -7.89 -0.05 -11.59
C HIS A 33 -7.02 1.21 -11.75
N HIS A 34 -6.14 1.46 -10.78
CA HIS A 34 -5.34 2.68 -10.71
C HIS A 34 -3.85 2.34 -10.44
N PRO A 35 -3.16 1.69 -11.39
CA PRO A 35 -1.82 1.13 -11.14
C PRO A 35 -0.78 2.21 -10.81
N THR A 36 -0.86 3.38 -11.43
CA THR A 36 0.04 4.52 -11.16
C THR A 36 -0.32 5.30 -9.89
N ARG A 37 -1.50 5.06 -9.32
CA ARG A 37 -1.99 5.66 -8.08
C ARG A 37 -2.39 4.56 -7.12
N SER A 38 -1.43 3.71 -6.78
CA SER A 38 -1.67 2.56 -5.93
C SER A 38 -0.72 2.52 -4.73
N VAL A 39 -1.21 2.05 -3.59
CA VAL A 39 -0.47 2.05 -2.33
C VAL A 39 -0.60 0.72 -1.60
N PHE A 40 0.53 0.17 -1.14
CA PHE A 40 0.58 -1.00 -0.25
C PHE A 40 0.74 -0.58 1.22
N LEU A 41 -0.03 -1.18 2.13
CA LEU A 41 -0.11 -0.81 3.53
C LEU A 41 0.71 -1.75 4.45
N ALA A 42 2.03 -1.69 4.34
CA ALA A 42 2.97 -2.39 5.22
C ALA A 42 3.00 -1.79 6.63
N GLY A 43 3.54 -2.54 7.59
CA GLY A 43 3.70 -2.07 8.97
C GLY A 43 2.70 -2.64 9.97
N SER A 44 2.79 -2.12 11.19
CA SER A 44 1.98 -2.52 12.35
C SER A 44 0.48 -2.54 12.04
N THR A 45 -0.20 -3.61 12.44
CA THR A 45 -1.65 -3.79 12.33
C THR A 45 -2.36 -3.46 13.63
N SER A 46 -3.66 -3.15 13.55
CA SER A 46 -4.51 -2.97 14.73
C SER A 46 -4.48 -4.21 15.65
N SER A 47 -4.35 -5.42 15.08
CA SER A 47 -4.16 -6.66 15.86
C SER A 47 -2.81 -6.77 16.58
N SER A 48 -1.80 -6.01 16.14
CA SER A 48 -0.45 -6.02 16.73
C SER A 48 -0.25 -4.96 17.82
N LEU A 49 -1.25 -4.11 18.09
CA LEU A 49 -1.14 -2.99 19.01
C LEU A 49 -1.94 -3.21 20.31
N PRO A 50 -1.40 -2.82 21.48
CA PRO A 50 -2.14 -2.87 22.74
C PRO A 50 -3.14 -1.69 22.82
N GLY A 51 -4.43 -2.00 22.72
CA GLY A 51 -5.53 -1.02 22.88
C GLY A 51 -6.08 -0.48 21.56
N PRO A 52 -7.05 0.44 21.59
CA PRO A 52 -7.70 0.99 20.39
C PRO A 52 -6.82 2.00 19.64
N SER A 53 -5.49 1.83 19.68
CA SER A 53 -4.55 2.63 18.89
C SER A 53 -5.01 2.61 17.43
N SER A 54 -5.35 3.81 16.96
CA SER A 54 -6.11 4.12 15.77
C SER A 54 -5.90 3.15 14.61
N ASP A 55 -6.99 2.64 14.04
CA ASP A 55 -6.99 1.92 12.76
C ASP A 55 -6.56 2.88 11.64
N TRP A 56 -5.25 3.06 11.52
CA TRP A 56 -4.64 3.99 10.59
C TRP A 56 -4.90 3.55 9.14
N ARG A 57 -5.04 2.23 8.90
CA ARG A 57 -5.40 1.68 7.59
C ARG A 57 -6.81 2.07 7.21
N ALA A 58 -7.80 1.86 8.10
CA ALA A 58 -9.17 2.28 7.84
C ALA A 58 -9.29 3.81 7.71
N SER A 59 -8.55 4.57 8.52
CA SER A 59 -8.52 6.04 8.45
C SER A 59 -7.94 6.54 7.14
N LEU A 60 -6.85 5.92 6.66
CA LEU A 60 -6.23 6.19 5.37
C LEU A 60 -7.15 5.81 4.21
N ALA A 61 -7.74 4.61 4.25
CA ALA A 61 -8.68 4.14 3.24
C ALA A 61 -9.90 5.06 3.12
N SER A 62 -10.47 5.47 4.26
CA SER A 62 -11.59 6.43 4.29
C SER A 62 -11.20 7.78 3.69
N SER A 63 -9.99 8.27 3.97
CA SER A 63 -9.49 9.55 3.45
C SER A 63 -9.22 9.53 1.95
N LEU A 64 -9.03 8.35 1.37
CA LEU A 64 -8.75 8.13 -0.06
C LEU A 64 -9.98 7.59 -0.83
N ALA A 65 -11.10 7.32 -0.16
CA ALA A 65 -12.26 6.63 -0.73
C ALA A 65 -12.84 7.29 -2.00
N ASN A 66 -12.79 8.62 -2.06
CA ASN A 66 -13.32 9.42 -3.17
C ASN A 66 -12.27 9.74 -4.26
N TYR A 67 -11.13 9.07 -4.24
CA TYR A 67 -10.06 9.26 -5.21
C TYR A 67 -9.83 7.98 -6.01
N GLN A 68 -9.34 8.15 -7.23
CA GLN A 68 -8.90 7.06 -8.11
C GLN A 68 -7.58 6.47 -7.63
N VAL A 69 -7.62 5.79 -6.49
CA VAL A 69 -6.49 5.14 -5.83
C VAL A 69 -6.78 3.66 -5.61
N THR A 70 -5.82 2.80 -5.88
CA THR A 70 -5.89 1.39 -5.46
C THR A 70 -5.14 1.19 -4.14
N ILE A 71 -5.77 0.56 -3.16
CA ILE A 71 -5.21 0.30 -1.83
C ILE A 71 -5.08 -1.21 -1.66
N PHE A 72 -3.85 -1.68 -1.41
CA PHE A 72 -3.56 -3.06 -1.05
C PHE A 72 -3.38 -3.15 0.47
N ASP A 73 -4.28 -3.87 1.14
CA ASP A 73 -4.25 -4.05 2.59
C ASP A 73 -3.85 -5.49 2.94
N PRO A 74 -2.67 -5.73 3.56
CA PRO A 74 -2.24 -7.07 3.95
C PRO A 74 -3.01 -7.64 5.14
N ALA A 75 -3.86 -6.88 5.80
CA ALA A 75 -4.63 -7.36 6.95
C ALA A 75 -5.53 -8.56 6.56
N ARG A 76 -5.35 -9.68 7.28
CA ARG A 76 -6.11 -10.90 7.08
C ARG A 76 -7.03 -11.17 8.27
N PRO A 77 -8.37 -11.20 8.09
CA PRO A 77 -9.31 -11.39 9.19
C PRO A 77 -9.34 -12.84 9.73
N ASP A 78 -8.91 -13.82 8.94
CA ASP A 78 -8.82 -15.26 9.27
C ASP A 78 -7.45 -15.67 9.84
N TRP A 79 -6.54 -14.71 10.06
CA TRP A 79 -5.27 -15.01 10.73
C TRP A 79 -5.52 -15.43 12.18
N ASP A 80 -4.83 -16.48 12.61
CA ASP A 80 -4.80 -16.91 14.01
C ASP A 80 -3.43 -17.44 14.43
N ALA A 81 -3.26 -17.68 15.74
CA ALA A 81 -1.99 -18.13 16.31
C ALA A 81 -1.57 -19.56 15.93
N SER A 82 -2.42 -20.32 15.22
CA SER A 82 -2.06 -21.66 14.72
C SER A 82 -1.21 -21.59 13.45
N TRP A 83 -1.15 -20.42 12.80
CA TRP A 83 -0.39 -20.24 11.58
C TRP A 83 1.10 -20.35 11.85
N ARG A 84 1.77 -21.27 11.16
CA ARG A 84 3.21 -21.48 11.28
C ARG A 84 3.94 -20.68 10.23
N GLU A 85 4.97 -19.93 10.65
CA GLU A 85 5.89 -19.24 9.75
C GLU A 85 6.79 -20.26 9.01
N SER A 86 6.21 -20.89 7.99
CA SER A 86 6.85 -21.97 7.24
C SER A 86 6.38 -21.97 5.79
N ALA A 87 7.32 -22.06 4.86
CA ALA A 87 7.05 -22.12 3.42
C ALA A 87 6.20 -23.34 3.01
N ASP A 88 6.10 -24.36 3.86
CA ASP A 88 5.29 -25.56 3.64
C ASP A 88 3.88 -25.43 4.24
N PHE A 89 3.58 -24.35 4.98
CA PHE A 89 2.26 -24.07 5.51
C PHE A 89 1.49 -23.16 4.56
N ALA A 90 0.55 -23.74 3.79
CA ALA A 90 -0.09 -23.08 2.66
C ALA A 90 -0.72 -21.70 2.97
N PRO A 91 -1.48 -21.49 4.07
CA PRO A 91 -2.06 -20.17 4.36
C PRO A 91 -1.01 -19.09 4.60
N TRP A 92 0.06 -19.42 5.35
CA TRP A 92 1.16 -18.48 5.60
C TRP A 92 1.93 -18.20 4.31
N LYS A 93 2.22 -19.22 3.51
CA LYS A 93 2.88 -19.06 2.21
C LYS A 93 2.06 -18.15 1.28
N GLU A 94 0.75 -18.35 1.21
CA GLU A 94 -0.15 -17.54 0.39
C GLU A 94 -0.14 -16.07 0.85
N GLN A 95 -0.17 -15.82 2.16
CA GLN A 95 -0.07 -14.49 2.73
C GLN A 95 1.23 -13.80 2.32
N VAL A 96 2.39 -14.44 2.57
CA VAL A 96 3.70 -13.85 2.26
C VAL A 96 3.86 -13.62 0.75
N GLN A 97 3.39 -14.53 -0.09
CA GLN A 97 3.41 -14.33 -1.55
C GLN A 97 2.51 -13.17 -1.97
N TRP A 98 1.31 -13.06 -1.38
CA TRP A 98 0.41 -11.94 -1.66
C TRP A 98 1.05 -10.60 -1.27
N GLU A 99 1.66 -10.52 -0.09
CA GLU A 99 2.34 -9.31 0.41
C GLU A 99 3.46 -8.88 -0.54
N LEU A 100 4.33 -9.81 -0.93
CA LEU A 100 5.43 -9.53 -1.86
C LEU A 100 4.91 -9.05 -3.23
N ASP A 101 3.92 -9.75 -3.79
CA ASP A 101 3.38 -9.43 -5.11
C ASP A 101 2.66 -8.07 -5.13
N MET A 102 1.86 -7.76 -4.10
CA MET A 102 1.14 -6.49 -4.03
C MET A 102 2.06 -5.32 -3.65
N GLN A 103 3.09 -5.55 -2.82
CA GLN A 103 4.13 -4.56 -2.54
C GLN A 103 4.92 -4.21 -3.82
N GLU A 104 5.23 -5.19 -4.66
CA GLU A 104 5.88 -4.97 -5.94
C GLU A 104 4.98 -4.21 -6.91
N ALA A 105 3.71 -4.59 -7.02
CA ALA A 105 2.74 -3.99 -7.94
C ALA A 105 2.35 -2.54 -7.59
N ALA A 106 2.40 -2.15 -6.31
CA ALA A 106 1.99 -0.82 -5.89
C ALA A 106 2.88 0.30 -6.46
N ALA A 107 2.36 1.51 -6.64
CA ALA A 107 3.14 2.69 -7.02
C ALA A 107 3.86 3.33 -5.83
N ALA A 108 3.30 3.20 -4.62
CA ALA A 108 3.88 3.61 -3.36
C ALA A 108 3.76 2.50 -2.31
N VAL A 109 4.68 2.47 -1.35
CA VAL A 109 4.64 1.54 -0.21
C VAL A 109 4.71 2.34 1.07
N VAL A 110 3.68 2.23 1.91
CA VAL A 110 3.68 2.80 3.26
C VAL A 110 4.23 1.75 4.20
N VAL A 111 5.17 2.14 5.07
CA VAL A 111 5.63 1.29 6.17
C VAL A 111 5.38 2.02 7.49
N TRP A 112 4.39 1.55 8.25
CA TRP A 112 4.06 2.11 9.56
C TRP A 112 4.75 1.35 10.70
N PHE A 113 5.63 2.01 11.43
CA PHE A 113 6.26 1.50 12.64
C PHE A 113 5.65 2.14 13.87
N ALA A 114 4.78 1.39 14.55
CA ALA A 114 4.14 1.86 15.77
C ALA A 114 4.96 1.59 17.03
N ARG A 115 4.92 2.52 18.00
CA ARG A 115 5.77 2.59 19.21
C ARG A 115 5.86 1.26 19.95
N ASP A 116 4.73 0.61 20.19
CA ASP A 116 4.61 -0.57 21.05
C ASP A 116 4.72 -1.90 20.29
N THR A 117 5.24 -1.89 19.06
CA THR A 117 5.41 -3.09 18.23
C THR A 117 6.88 -3.40 17.95
N LYS A 118 7.17 -4.66 17.60
CA LYS A 118 8.49 -5.04 17.09
C LYS A 118 8.60 -4.92 15.57
N ALA A 119 7.51 -5.17 14.85
CA ALA A 119 7.39 -5.07 13.39
C ALA A 119 8.60 -5.65 12.60
N PRO A 120 9.09 -6.87 12.92
CA PRO A 120 10.29 -7.41 12.28
C PRO A 120 10.12 -7.63 10.77
N VAL A 121 8.94 -8.09 10.34
CA VAL A 121 8.63 -8.26 8.91
C VAL A 121 8.66 -6.90 8.21
N SER A 122 8.13 -5.85 8.82
CA SER A 122 8.13 -4.52 8.20
C SER A 122 9.51 -3.87 8.11
N LEU A 123 10.46 -4.26 8.95
CA LEU A 123 11.87 -3.92 8.73
C LEU A 123 12.43 -4.59 7.46
N LEU A 124 12.01 -5.82 7.13
CA LEU A 124 12.35 -6.49 5.87
C LEU A 124 11.67 -5.79 4.68
N GLU A 125 10.38 -5.48 4.81
CA GLU A 125 9.60 -4.78 3.77
C GLU A 125 10.26 -3.43 3.43
N LEU A 126 10.62 -2.62 4.44
CA LEU A 126 11.38 -1.38 4.25
C LEU A 126 12.70 -1.63 3.53
N GLY A 127 13.45 -2.68 3.92
CA GLY A 127 14.71 -3.05 3.28
C GLY A 127 14.54 -3.37 1.78
N LEU A 128 13.44 -4.03 1.40
CA LEU A 128 13.13 -4.35 0.01
C LEU A 128 12.77 -3.11 -0.81
N VAL A 129 12.05 -2.14 -0.23
CA VAL A 129 11.51 -0.99 -0.98
C VAL A 129 12.34 0.30 -0.89
N ALA A 130 13.17 0.50 0.15
CA ALA A 130 13.82 1.78 0.42
C ALA A 130 14.62 2.35 -0.76
N ARG A 131 15.25 1.46 -1.55
CA ARG A 131 16.06 1.82 -2.72
C ARG A 131 15.28 1.95 -4.02
N GLN A 132 14.04 1.46 -4.06
CA GLN A 132 13.19 1.55 -5.24
C GLN A 132 12.72 2.99 -5.41
N ARG A 133 12.62 3.44 -6.66
CA ARG A 133 12.17 4.80 -6.99
C ARG A 133 10.72 4.75 -7.42
N ALA A 134 9.96 5.79 -7.06
CA ALA A 134 8.59 5.94 -7.53
C ALA A 134 8.59 6.05 -9.07
N ALA A 135 7.63 5.41 -9.72
CA ALA A 135 7.43 5.54 -11.16
C ALA A 135 6.71 6.86 -11.46
N GLY A 136 7.16 7.61 -12.48
CA GLY A 136 6.36 8.70 -13.05
C GLY A 136 6.94 10.12 -12.99
N ASP A 137 8.07 10.37 -12.32
CA ASP A 137 8.62 11.73 -12.22
C ASP A 137 9.66 12.01 -13.33
N GLY A 138 9.27 11.87 -14.60
CA GLY A 138 10.12 12.19 -15.77
C GLY A 138 11.51 11.54 -15.77
N GLU A 139 12.37 11.99 -16.67
CA GLU A 139 13.78 11.57 -16.72
C GLU A 139 14.52 12.21 -15.54
N GLY A 140 14.57 11.49 -14.40
CA GLY A 140 15.22 11.95 -13.18
C GLY A 140 14.55 11.60 -11.85
N ALA A 141 13.48 10.80 -11.82
CA ALA A 141 12.74 10.43 -10.59
C ALA A 141 13.65 10.14 -9.38
N ARG A 142 13.71 11.09 -8.42
CA ARG A 142 14.57 11.03 -7.23
C ARG A 142 13.89 10.42 -6.01
N ARG A 143 12.56 10.43 -5.96
CA ARG A 143 11.79 10.07 -4.76
C ARG A 143 11.76 8.54 -4.56
N SER A 144 11.91 8.10 -3.31
CA SER A 144 11.74 6.68 -2.98
C SER A 144 10.28 6.25 -3.18
N LYS A 145 10.07 5.01 -3.61
CA LYS A 145 8.76 4.34 -3.64
C LYS A 145 8.14 4.26 -2.23
N ALA A 146 8.99 4.23 -1.20
CA ALA A 146 8.58 4.15 0.19
C ALA A 146 8.12 5.50 0.77
N VAL A 147 7.18 5.42 1.71
CA VAL A 147 6.82 6.44 2.70
C VAL A 147 6.82 5.76 4.06
N VAL A 148 7.46 6.35 5.06
CA VAL A 148 7.54 5.77 6.40
C VAL A 148 6.78 6.64 7.39
N VAL A 149 5.99 5.99 8.24
CA VAL A 149 5.54 6.59 9.49
C VAL A 149 6.27 5.85 10.59
N CYS A 150 7.05 6.56 11.40
CA CYS A 150 7.79 5.95 12.51
C CYS A 150 7.43 6.71 13.78
N GLU A 151 6.52 6.13 14.57
CA GLU A 151 6.12 6.71 15.84
C GLU A 151 7.34 6.84 16.75
N GLU A 152 7.47 8.00 17.39
CA GLU A 152 8.49 8.25 18.40
C GLU A 152 8.49 7.11 19.42
N GLY A 153 9.65 6.54 19.75
CA GLY A 153 9.76 5.45 20.72
C GLY A 153 9.62 4.05 20.13
N PHE A 154 9.43 3.89 18.81
CA PHE A 154 9.62 2.59 18.16
C PHE A 154 11.04 2.07 18.44
N TRP A 155 11.16 0.81 18.88
CA TRP A 155 12.41 0.27 19.42
C TRP A 155 13.63 0.27 18.45
N LYS A 156 13.39 0.43 17.15
CA LYS A 156 14.42 0.59 16.11
C LYS A 156 14.34 1.93 15.37
N GLU A 157 13.68 2.92 15.95
CA GLU A 157 13.49 4.26 15.35
C GLU A 157 14.78 4.83 14.76
N GLY A 158 15.88 4.85 15.52
CA GLY A 158 17.15 5.37 15.02
C GLY A 158 17.67 4.63 13.77
N ASN A 159 17.48 3.31 13.68
CA ASN A 159 17.90 2.55 12.49
C ASN A 159 17.00 2.86 11.30
N VAL A 160 15.68 2.94 11.53
CA VAL A 160 14.70 3.31 10.49
C VAL A 160 15.02 4.69 9.95
N ARG A 161 15.19 5.70 10.81
CA ARG A 161 15.51 7.08 10.39
C ARG A 161 16.80 7.15 9.59
N MET A 162 17.87 6.45 10.01
CA MET A 162 19.14 6.42 9.27
C MET A 162 19.00 5.79 7.87
N VAL A 163 18.21 4.73 7.73
CA VAL A 163 17.92 4.11 6.42
C VAL A 163 17.12 5.08 5.56
N CYS A 164 16.10 5.73 6.13
CA CYS A 164 15.27 6.68 5.40
C CYS A 164 16.06 7.87 4.90
N GLU A 165 16.88 8.48 5.76
CA GLU A 165 17.78 9.57 5.40
C GLU A 165 18.74 9.16 4.28
N ARG A 166 19.40 8.00 4.41
CA ARG A 166 20.38 7.52 3.44
C ARG A 166 19.79 7.31 2.03
N PHE A 167 18.55 6.84 1.93
CA PHE A 167 17.94 6.50 0.65
C PHE A 167 16.95 7.55 0.13
N GLY A 168 16.72 8.64 0.88
CA GLY A 168 15.73 9.66 0.56
C GLY A 168 14.30 9.13 0.65
N VAL A 169 14.04 8.28 1.63
CA VAL A 169 12.68 7.86 1.99
C VAL A 169 12.06 8.95 2.85
N GLU A 170 10.88 9.41 2.43
CA GLU A 170 10.12 10.41 3.15
C GLU A 170 9.56 9.80 4.44
N VAL A 171 9.75 10.50 5.56
CA VAL A 171 9.20 10.15 6.86
C VAL A 171 8.18 11.22 7.24
N VAL A 172 6.96 10.81 7.55
CA VAL A 172 5.83 11.71 7.86
C VAL A 172 5.22 11.34 9.21
N ASP A 173 4.54 12.30 9.83
CA ASP A 173 3.96 12.15 11.14
C ASP A 173 2.44 11.86 11.06
N GLY A 174 2.08 10.61 11.35
CA GLY A 174 0.70 10.17 11.47
C GLY A 174 -0.10 10.12 10.16
N VAL A 175 -1.41 9.86 10.28
CA VAL A 175 -2.29 9.61 9.11
C VAL A 175 -2.51 10.88 8.28
N GLY A 176 -2.60 12.06 8.91
CA GLY A 176 -2.89 13.31 8.22
C GLY A 176 -1.82 13.69 7.20
N GLU A 177 -0.56 13.69 7.62
CA GLU A 177 0.57 13.98 6.73
C GLU A 177 0.76 12.87 5.69
N LEU A 178 0.53 11.61 6.07
CA LEU A 178 0.55 10.49 5.14
C LEU A 178 -0.47 10.67 4.00
N VAL A 179 -1.70 11.08 4.31
CA VAL A 179 -2.73 11.37 3.31
C VAL A 179 -2.28 12.50 2.37
N GLY A 180 -1.73 13.59 2.91
CA GLY A 180 -1.20 14.71 2.12
C GLY A 180 -0.09 14.26 1.17
N CYS A 181 0.89 13.53 1.70
CA CYS A 181 2.01 12.97 0.95
C CYS A 181 1.55 12.09 -0.23
N LEU A 182 0.62 11.16 0.01
CA LEU A 182 0.10 10.29 -1.05
C LEU A 182 -0.71 11.06 -2.09
N LYS A 183 -1.50 12.06 -1.68
CA LYS A 183 -2.24 12.92 -2.62
C LYS A 183 -1.31 13.70 -3.53
N GLU A 184 -0.22 14.27 -3.00
CA GLU A 184 0.80 14.95 -3.80
C GLU A 184 1.47 13.97 -4.78
N ARG A 185 1.92 12.81 -4.28
CA ARG A 185 2.56 11.75 -5.09
C ARG A 185 1.67 11.26 -6.23
N PHE A 186 0.35 11.22 -6.03
CA PHE A 186 -0.61 10.73 -7.01
C PHE A 186 -1.23 11.85 -7.89
N GLY A 187 -0.82 13.10 -7.71
CA GLY A 187 -1.34 14.26 -8.45
C GLY A 187 -2.83 14.49 -8.20
N LEU A 188 -3.25 14.40 -6.94
CA LEU A 188 -4.64 14.53 -6.48
C LEU A 188 -4.92 15.89 -5.81
N VAL A 189 -3.91 16.75 -5.74
CA VAL A 189 -3.93 18.13 -5.21
C VAL A 189 -3.29 19.08 -6.19
#